data_AF-A0A117L1K1-F1
#
_entry.id   AF-A0A117L1K1-F1
#
_cell.length_a   1.000
_cell.length_b   1.000
_cell.length_c   1.000
_cell.angle_alpha   90.00
_cell.angle_beta   90.00
_cell.angle_gamma   90.00
#
_symmetry.space_group_name_H-M   'P 1'
#
loop_
_entity.id
_entity.type
_entity.pdbx_description
1 polymer ?
#
loop_
_entity_poly.entity_id
_entity_poly.type
_entity_poly.pdbx_seq_one_letter_code
_entity_poly.pdbx_strand_id
1 'polypeptide(L)'
;MKTEEIIWGTVTLIIAYLAWRTIAPLLSAIFFAAILAYAVLPLHKRLGKRTDNKKSALILTILLIGLSSLVTVELVLIIKNLIVSFYEDIMTFIYWSLTLELPFGIHDVLQKLYFQLTPKLAEYVQSYAFSIPKYLLQLIIFLAMFYAFLVNSDEIKKQIYPNTWRARGFRRKALKEG
;
A
#
# COMPACT_ATOMS: atom_id res chain seq x y z
N MET A 1 -2.41 45.81 -5.69
CA MET A 1 -3.11 44.83 -6.58
C MET A 1 -2.16 43.78 -7.12
N LYS A 2 -1.10 44.12 -7.88
CA LYS A 2 -0.18 43.10 -8.47
C LYS A 2 0.58 42.23 -7.44
N THR A 3 1.02 42.81 -6.32
CA THR A 3 1.78 42.08 -5.29
C THR A 3 0.92 41.08 -4.53
N GLU A 4 -0.34 41.42 -4.23
CA GLU A 4 -1.30 40.51 -3.60
C GLU A 4 -1.64 39.33 -4.50
N GLU A 5 -1.86 39.57 -5.79
CA GLU A 5 -2.10 38.50 -6.78
C GLU A 5 -0.94 37.50 -6.86
N ILE A 6 0.30 37.99 -6.80
CA ILE A 6 1.50 37.14 -6.81
C ILE A 6 1.60 36.32 -5.51
N ILE A 7 1.29 36.92 -4.37
CA ILE A 7 1.30 36.22 -3.07
C ILE A 7 0.22 35.13 -3.05
N TRP A 8 -1.02 35.46 -3.44
CA TRP A 8 -2.11 34.48 -3.51
C TRP A 8 -1.82 33.37 -4.51
N GLY A 9 -1.30 33.69 -5.71
CA GLY A 9 -0.89 32.68 -6.68
C GLY A 9 0.18 31.73 -6.13
N THR A 10 1.16 32.27 -5.39
CA THR A 10 2.20 31.47 -4.73
C THR A 10 1.62 30.56 -3.65
N VAL A 11 0.73 31.08 -2.80
CA VAL A 11 0.05 30.31 -1.76
C VAL A 11 -0.80 29.20 -2.37
N THR A 12 -1.56 29.47 -3.43
CA THR A 12 -2.36 28.45 -4.13
C THR A 12 -1.48 27.35 -4.70
N LEU A 13 -0.34 27.69 -5.30
CA LEU A 13 0.63 26.72 -5.81
C LEU A 13 1.20 25.83 -4.70
N ILE A 14 1.54 26.41 -3.55
CA ILE A 14 2.02 25.67 -2.38
C ILE A 14 0.94 24.70 -1.89
N ILE A 15 -0.31 25.16 -1.75
CA ILE A 15 -1.43 24.32 -1.33
C ILE A 15 -1.64 23.17 -2.32
N ALA A 16 -1.66 23.45 -3.62
CA ALA A 16 -1.81 22.44 -4.66
C ALA A 16 -0.67 21.40 -4.63
N TYR A 17 0.57 21.84 -4.43
CA TYR A 17 1.73 20.97 -4.31
C TYR A 17 1.65 20.06 -3.07
N LEU A 18 1.28 20.61 -1.91
CA LEU A 18 1.12 19.85 -0.68
C LEU A 18 -0.06 18.86 -0.77
N ALA A 19 -1.16 19.26 -1.40
CA ALA A 19 -2.29 18.39 -1.68
C ALA A 19 -1.87 17.23 -2.59
N TRP A 20 -1.14 17.51 -3.67
CA TRP A 20 -0.62 16.48 -4.56
C TRP A 20 0.29 15.50 -3.84
N ARG A 21 1.21 15.98 -3.00
CA ARG A 21 2.12 15.11 -2.23
C ARG A 21 1.38 14.20 -1.25
N THR A 22 0.23 14.63 -0.75
CA THR A 22 -0.64 13.85 0.13
C THR A 22 -1.49 12.83 -0.65
N ILE A 23 -2.00 13.20 -1.82
CA ILE A 23 -2.90 12.35 -2.63
C ILE A 23 -2.14 11.33 -3.48
N ALA A 24 -0.95 11.68 -3.99
CA ALA A 24 -0.18 10.82 -4.90
C ALA A 24 0.05 9.39 -4.37
N PRO A 25 0.41 9.18 -3.08
CA PRO A 25 0.51 7.84 -2.51
C PRO A 25 -0.83 7.09 -2.51
N LEU A 26 -1.95 7.80 -2.31
CA LEU A 26 -3.29 7.20 -2.27
C LEU A 26 -3.73 6.72 -3.66
N LEU A 27 -3.28 7.37 -4.72
CA LEU A 27 -3.59 6.97 -6.09
C LEU A 27 -3.10 5.54 -6.39
N SER A 28 -1.93 5.17 -5.85
CA SER A 28 -1.41 3.81 -5.95
C SER A 28 -2.35 2.78 -5.30
N ALA A 29 -2.90 3.10 -4.13
CA ALA A 29 -3.85 2.25 -3.42
C ALA A 29 -5.12 2.03 -4.24
N ILE A 30 -5.66 3.11 -4.83
CA ILE A 30 -6.82 3.06 -5.72
C ILE A 30 -6.52 2.17 -6.93
N PHE A 31 -5.36 2.34 -7.55
CA PHE A 31 -4.96 1.57 -8.74
C PHE A 31 -4.81 0.07 -8.43
N PHE A 32 -4.12 -0.29 -7.34
CA PHE A 32 -4.00 -1.68 -6.92
C PHE A 32 -5.35 -2.30 -6.55
N ALA A 33 -6.23 -1.53 -5.90
CA ALA A 33 -7.58 -1.98 -5.59
C ALA A 33 -8.37 -2.32 -6.86
N ALA A 34 -8.24 -1.51 -7.91
CA ALA A 34 -8.88 -1.78 -9.20
C ALA A 34 -8.36 -3.07 -9.86
N ILE A 35 -7.03 -3.24 -9.91
CA ILE A 35 -6.40 -4.45 -10.46
C ILE A 35 -6.87 -5.69 -9.71
N LEU A 36 -6.84 -5.65 -8.37
CA LEU A 36 -7.23 -6.80 -7.57
C LEU A 36 -8.73 -7.09 -7.70
N ALA A 37 -9.57 -6.05 -7.68
CA ALA A 37 -11.01 -6.21 -7.90
C ALA A 37 -11.30 -6.85 -9.26
N TYR A 38 -10.55 -6.49 -10.30
CA TYR A 38 -10.64 -7.13 -11.61
C TYR A 38 -10.18 -8.60 -11.57
N ALA A 39 -9.06 -8.89 -10.91
CA ALA A 39 -8.54 -10.25 -10.78
C ALA A 39 -9.50 -11.19 -10.02
N VAL A 40 -10.17 -10.66 -8.99
CA VAL A 40 -11.10 -11.42 -8.14
C VAL A 40 -12.54 -11.40 -8.69
N LEU A 41 -12.84 -10.58 -9.70
CA LEU A 41 -14.15 -10.48 -10.34
C LEU A 41 -14.78 -11.84 -10.76
N PRO A 42 -14.07 -12.83 -11.33
CA PRO A 42 -14.67 -14.13 -11.63
C PRO A 42 -15.15 -14.86 -10.37
N LEU A 43 -14.42 -14.75 -9.26
CA LEU A 43 -14.80 -15.31 -7.97
C LEU A 43 -16.02 -14.57 -7.40
N HIS A 44 -16.00 -13.23 -7.45
CA HIS A 44 -17.12 -12.38 -7.06
C HIS A 44 -18.41 -12.75 -7.81
N LYS A 45 -18.34 -12.97 -9.13
CA LYS A 45 -19.51 -13.38 -9.92
C LYS A 45 -20.01 -14.79 -9.58
N ARG A 46 -19.12 -15.71 -9.21
CA ARG A 46 -19.54 -17.06 -8.77
C ARG A 46 -20.26 -17.00 -7.42
N LEU A 47 -19.75 -16.19 -6.50
CA LEU A 47 -20.37 -15.95 -5.18
C LEU A 47 -21.68 -15.17 -5.30
N GLY A 48 -21.73 -14.14 -6.14
CA GLY A 48 -22.91 -13.33 -6.43
C GLY A 48 -24.05 -14.07 -7.13
N LYS A 49 -23.81 -15.29 -7.67
CA LYS A 49 -24.89 -16.17 -8.14
C LYS A 49 -25.60 -16.89 -7.00
N ARG A 50 -24.92 -17.09 -5.87
CA ARG A 50 -25.43 -17.79 -4.67
C ARG A 50 -25.84 -16.83 -3.56
N THR A 51 -25.33 -15.60 -3.61
CA THR A 51 -25.55 -14.56 -2.61
C THR A 51 -25.80 -13.22 -3.30
N ASP A 52 -26.41 -12.26 -2.62
CA ASP A 52 -26.56 -10.90 -3.16
C ASP A 52 -25.20 -10.27 -3.52
N ASN A 53 -25.17 -9.43 -4.56
CA ASN A 53 -23.96 -8.80 -5.09
C ASN A 53 -23.19 -8.04 -4.00
N LYS A 54 -23.91 -7.30 -3.14
CA LYS A 54 -23.31 -6.55 -2.02
C LYS A 54 -22.68 -7.48 -0.98
N LYS A 55 -23.32 -8.61 -0.67
CA LYS A 55 -22.83 -9.59 0.29
C LYS A 55 -21.58 -10.30 -0.23
N SER A 56 -21.55 -10.65 -1.51
CA SER A 56 -20.35 -11.23 -2.15
C SER A 56 -19.14 -10.29 -2.06
N ALA A 57 -19.34 -9.00 -2.36
CA ALA A 57 -18.27 -8.00 -2.25
C ALA A 57 -17.77 -7.86 -0.80
N LEU A 58 -18.70 -7.86 0.17
CA LEU A 58 -18.38 -7.80 1.59
C LEU A 58 -17.56 -9.01 2.04
N ILE A 59 -17.99 -10.23 1.68
CA ILE A 59 -17.27 -11.47 2.01
C ILE A 59 -15.84 -11.43 1.47
N LEU A 60 -15.66 -11.04 0.20
CA LEU A 60 -14.34 -10.95 -0.41
C LEU A 60 -13.47 -9.87 0.24
N THR A 61 -14.08 -8.76 0.68
CA THR A 61 -13.36 -7.70 1.40
C THR A 61 -12.93 -8.17 2.78
N ILE A 62 -13.77 -8.87 3.54
CA ILE A 62 -13.40 -9.47 4.83
C ILE A 62 -12.28 -10.49 4.65
N LEU A 63 -12.39 -11.37 3.64
CA LEU A 63 -11.35 -12.34 3.32
C LEU A 63 -10.02 -11.63 3.04
N LEU A 64 -10.06 -10.56 2.26
CA LEU A 64 -8.88 -9.75 1.93
C LEU A 64 -8.29 -9.08 3.18
N ILE A 65 -9.12 -8.55 4.07
CA ILE A 65 -8.67 -8.01 5.37
C ILE A 65 -7.94 -9.11 6.13
N GLY A 66 -8.56 -10.27 6.33
CA GLY A 66 -7.95 -11.39 7.05
C GLY A 66 -6.62 -11.83 6.44
N LEU A 67 -6.56 -12.00 5.13
CA LEU A 67 -5.34 -12.37 4.41
C LEU A 67 -4.24 -11.31 4.56
N SER A 68 -4.60 -10.03 4.38
CA SER A 68 -3.67 -8.92 4.49
C SER A 68 -3.11 -8.76 5.91
N SER A 69 -3.96 -8.94 6.93
CA SER A 69 -3.54 -8.89 8.33
C SER A 69 -2.60 -10.05 8.66
N LEU A 70 -2.90 -11.26 8.20
CA LEU A 70 -2.05 -12.43 8.43
C LEU A 70 -0.66 -12.22 7.82
N VAL A 71 -0.61 -11.82 6.54
CA VAL A 71 0.66 -11.53 5.85
C VAL A 71 1.42 -10.40 6.54
N THR A 72 0.73 -9.35 6.97
CA THR A 72 1.37 -8.22 7.67
C THR A 72 1.97 -8.66 9.01
N VAL A 73 1.23 -9.44 9.80
CA VAL A 73 1.72 -9.94 11.10
C VAL A 73 2.93 -10.83 10.93
N GLU A 74 2.90 -11.78 9.99
CA GLU A 74 4.05 -12.65 9.71
C GLU A 74 5.27 -11.84 9.29
N LEU A 75 5.09 -10.90 8.35
CA LEU A 75 6.19 -10.06 7.88
C LEU A 75 6.77 -9.20 9.00
N VAL A 76 5.92 -8.62 9.85
CA VAL A 76 6.36 -7.83 11.01
C VAL A 76 7.14 -8.69 12.00
N LEU A 77 6.70 -9.93 12.27
CA LEU A 77 7.42 -10.85 13.15
C LEU A 77 8.78 -11.23 12.58
N ILE A 78 8.85 -11.54 11.27
CA ILE A 78 10.11 -11.85 10.59
C ILE A 78 11.08 -10.67 10.66
N ILE A 79 10.61 -9.47 10.32
CA ILE A 79 11.43 -8.25 10.35
C ILE A 79 11.88 -7.95 11.79
N LYS A 80 10.99 -8.04 12.77
CA LYS A 80 11.32 -7.82 14.18
C LYS A 80 12.42 -8.80 14.63
N ASN A 81 12.26 -10.09 14.35
CA ASN A 81 13.25 -11.09 14.72
C ASN A 81 14.59 -10.82 14.03
N LEU A 82 14.58 -10.51 12.73
CA LEU A 82 15.78 -10.16 11.99
C LEU A 82 16.49 -8.94 12.58
N ILE A 83 15.75 -7.89 12.91
CA ILE A 83 16.32 -6.66 13.52
C ILE A 83 16.91 -6.96 14.89
N VAL A 84 16.19 -7.72 15.73
CA VAL A 84 16.66 -8.06 17.08
C VAL A 84 17.91 -8.92 17.00
N SER A 85 17.89 -10.00 16.21
CA SER A 85 19.06 -10.87 16.03
C SER A 85 20.24 -10.10 15.45
N PHE A 86 20.01 -9.26 14.43
CA PHE A 86 21.07 -8.44 13.85
C PHE A 86 21.68 -7.45 14.87
N TYR A 87 20.83 -6.84 15.70
CA TYR A 87 21.30 -5.98 16.79
C TYR A 87 22.12 -6.77 17.80
N GLU A 88 21.62 -7.91 18.27
CA GLU A 88 22.32 -8.78 19.23
C GLU A 88 23.65 -9.29 18.68
N ASP A 89 23.69 -9.70 17.41
CA ASP A 89 24.89 -10.20 16.74
C ASP A 89 25.96 -9.10 16.61
N ILE A 90 25.57 -7.90 16.19
CA ILE A 90 26.49 -6.76 16.11
C ILE A 90 27.02 -6.40 17.50
N MET A 91 26.14 -6.33 18.49
CA MET A 91 26.53 -5.98 19.85
C MET A 91 27.48 -7.01 20.45
N THR A 92 27.21 -8.29 20.22
CA THR A 92 28.05 -9.41 20.67
C THR A 92 29.42 -9.36 19.98
N PHE A 93 29.45 -9.11 18.67
CA PHE A 93 30.69 -8.94 17.91
C PHE A 93 31.52 -7.75 18.41
N ILE A 94 30.90 -6.59 18.61
CA ILE A 94 31.58 -5.40 19.13
C ILE A 94 32.13 -5.67 20.54
N TYR A 95 31.31 -6.23 21.43
CA TYR A 95 31.74 -6.55 22.79
C TYR A 95 32.90 -7.55 22.80
N TRP A 96 32.78 -8.66 22.06
CA TRP A 96 33.86 -9.63 21.89
C TRP A 96 35.12 -8.95 21.36
N SER A 97 35.00 -8.12 20.31
CA SER A 97 36.14 -7.40 19.73
C SER A 97 36.82 -6.46 20.71
N LEU A 98 36.08 -5.83 21.63
CA LEU A 98 36.64 -4.96 22.67
C LEU A 98 37.36 -5.72 23.79
N THR A 99 37.09 -7.03 23.96
CA THR A 99 37.81 -7.87 24.93
C THR A 99 39.18 -8.35 24.43
N LEU A 100 39.48 -8.22 23.13
CA LEU A 100 40.81 -8.50 22.60
C LEU A 100 41.73 -7.30 22.84
N GLU A 101 42.98 -7.56 23.23
CA GLU A 101 44.06 -6.55 23.21
C GLU A 101 44.40 -6.19 21.75
N LEU A 102 43.62 -5.27 21.19
CA LEU A 102 43.76 -4.83 19.81
C LEU A 102 44.88 -3.77 19.70
N PRO A 103 45.92 -3.99 18.89
CA PRO A 103 46.98 -3.02 18.68
C PRO A 103 46.52 -1.82 17.84
N PHE A 104 47.31 -0.73 17.84
CA PHE A 104 47.19 0.43 16.93
C PHE A 104 45.88 1.25 17.01
N GLY A 105 45.32 1.51 18.20
CA GLY A 105 44.20 2.48 18.36
C GLY A 105 42.86 2.03 17.78
N ILE A 106 42.73 0.75 17.40
CA ILE A 106 41.49 0.15 16.88
C ILE A 106 40.37 0.18 17.95
N HIS A 107 40.74 0.17 19.23
CA HIS A 107 39.80 0.29 20.35
C HIS A 107 39.00 1.61 20.29
N ASP A 108 39.65 2.73 19.98
CA ASP A 108 39.00 4.04 19.88
C ASP A 108 38.04 4.12 18.68
N VAL A 109 38.39 3.44 17.58
CA VAL A 109 37.53 3.35 16.38
C VAL A 109 36.29 2.53 16.69
N LEU A 110 36.44 1.38 17.36
CA LEU A 110 35.32 0.53 17.77
C LEU A 110 34.40 1.20 18.78
N GLN A 111 34.95 1.92 19.77
CA GLN A 111 34.15 2.72 20.69
C GLN A 111 33.36 3.82 19.96
N LYS A 112 34.00 4.59 19.07
CA LYS A 112 33.30 5.62 18.30
C LYS A 112 32.21 5.03 17.40
N LEU A 113 32.48 3.89 16.78
CA LEU A 113 31.52 3.17 15.95
C LEU A 113 30.31 2.72 16.78
N TYR A 114 30.54 2.16 17.97
CA TYR A 114 29.47 1.78 18.91
C TYR A 114 28.59 2.98 19.31
N PHE A 115 29.22 4.10 19.71
CA PHE A 115 28.51 5.31 20.09
C PHE A 115 27.73 5.97 18.95
N GLN A 116 28.16 5.80 17.69
CA GLN A 116 27.47 6.35 16.52
C GLN A 116 26.39 5.42 15.95
N LEU A 117 26.61 4.11 15.95
CA LEU A 117 25.66 3.13 15.40
C LEU A 117 24.41 2.99 16.26
N THR A 118 24.59 2.89 17.58
CA THR A 118 23.47 2.67 18.51
C THR A 118 22.35 3.71 18.37
N PRO A 119 22.62 5.03 18.41
CA PRO A 119 21.57 6.04 18.24
C PRO A 119 20.98 6.03 16.82
N LYS A 120 21.77 5.72 15.79
CA LYS A 120 21.27 5.65 14.40
C LYS A 120 20.33 4.48 14.16
N LEU A 121 20.60 3.34 14.78
CA LEU A 121 19.70 2.18 14.75
C LEU A 121 18.40 2.47 15.50
N ALA A 122 18.48 3.13 16.66
CA ALA A 122 17.30 3.57 17.41
C ALA A 122 16.45 4.57 16.61
N GLU A 123 17.09 5.54 15.95
CA GLU A 123 16.43 6.53 15.08
C GLU A 123 15.72 5.85 13.89
N TYR A 124 16.34 4.84 13.28
CA TYR A 124 15.74 4.08 12.18
C TYR A 124 14.48 3.31 12.61
N VAL A 125 14.54 2.65 13.77
CA VAL A 125 13.37 1.95 14.35
C VAL A 125 12.24 2.91 14.69
N GLN A 126 12.57 4.08 15.24
CA GLN A 126 11.57 5.12 15.56
C GLN A 126 10.95 5.74 14.30
N SER A 127 11.75 6.04 13.27
CA SER A 127 11.27 6.54 11.98
C SER A 127 10.26 5.60 11.33
N TYR A 128 10.48 4.29 11.45
CA TYR A 128 9.54 3.28 10.96
C TYR A 128 8.18 3.38 11.67
N ALA A 129 8.14 3.61 12.99
CA ALA A 129 6.90 3.77 13.75
C ALA A 129 6.07 4.97 13.27
N PHE A 130 6.71 6.09 12.90
CA PHE A 130 6.03 7.27 12.36
C PHE A 130 5.47 7.09 10.95
N SER A 131 5.90 6.05 10.22
CA SER A 131 5.35 5.72 8.90
C SER A 131 4.04 4.92 8.94
N ILE A 132 3.73 4.31 10.09
CA ILE A 132 2.55 3.45 10.28
C ILE A 132 1.23 4.16 9.91
N PRO A 133 0.94 5.40 10.37
CA PRO A 133 -0.34 6.06 10.06
C PRO A 133 -0.58 6.23 8.57
N LYS A 134 0.48 6.52 7.79
CA LYS A 134 0.41 6.67 6.35
C LYS A 134 0.01 5.37 5.66
N TYR A 135 0.66 4.26 6.03
CA TYR A 135 0.33 2.94 5.46
C TYR A 135 -1.06 2.48 5.87
N LEU A 136 -1.50 2.81 7.08
CA LEU A 136 -2.83 2.49 7.58
C LEU A 136 -3.91 3.22 6.76
N LEU A 137 -3.72 4.52 6.50
CA LEU A 137 -4.60 5.29 5.62
C LEU A 137 -4.64 4.71 4.20
N GLN A 138 -3.47 4.34 3.66
CA GLN A 138 -3.36 3.73 2.35
C GLN A 138 -4.11 2.39 2.27
N LEU A 139 -4.00 1.56 3.31
CA LEU A 139 -4.72 0.29 3.43
C LEU A 139 -6.24 0.50 3.50
N ILE A 140 -6.70 1.46 4.31
CA ILE A 140 -8.13 1.78 4.42
C ILE A 140 -8.70 2.20 3.07
N ILE A 141 -8.00 3.09 2.34
CA ILE A 141 -8.43 3.56 1.02
C ILE A 141 -8.40 2.40 0.02
N PHE A 142 -7.36 1.58 0.03
CA PHE A 142 -7.30 0.38 -0.80
C PHE A 142 -8.51 -0.53 -0.58
N LEU A 143 -8.83 -0.85 0.67
CA LEU A 143 -9.97 -1.72 1.02
C LEU A 143 -11.32 -1.10 0.63
N ALA A 144 -11.50 0.21 0.91
CA ALA A 144 -12.72 0.92 0.56
C ALA A 144 -12.94 0.94 -0.96
N MET A 145 -11.89 1.21 -1.73
CA MET A 145 -11.96 1.22 -3.19
C MET A 145 -12.15 -0.18 -3.77
N PHE A 146 -11.50 -1.19 -3.20
CA PHE A 146 -11.69 -2.58 -3.61
C PHE A 146 -13.15 -3.00 -3.45
N TYR A 147 -13.75 -2.71 -2.29
CA TYR A 147 -15.16 -2.94 -2.05
C TYR A 147 -16.04 -2.16 -3.05
N ALA A 148 -15.77 -0.86 -3.23
CA ALA A 148 -16.53 -0.02 -4.15
C ALA A 148 -16.48 -0.52 -5.60
N PHE A 149 -15.32 -0.98 -6.08
CA PHE A 149 -15.18 -1.53 -7.42
C PHE A 149 -15.93 -2.87 -7.58
N LEU A 150 -15.93 -3.73 -6.57
CA LEU A 150 -16.67 -5.00 -6.63
C LEU A 150 -18.18 -4.77 -6.63
N VAL A 151 -18.69 -3.91 -5.74
CA VAL A 151 -20.13 -3.60 -5.65
C VAL A 151 -20.64 -2.98 -6.94
N ASN A 152 -19.90 -2.02 -7.52
CA ASN A 152 -20.30 -1.30 -8.72
C ASN A 152 -19.80 -1.95 -10.03
N SER A 153 -19.30 -3.20 -9.96
CA SER A 153 -18.63 -3.86 -11.10
C SER A 153 -19.51 -3.97 -12.35
N ASP A 154 -20.82 -4.13 -12.20
CA ASP A 154 -21.76 -4.19 -13.32
C ASP A 154 -22.00 -2.82 -13.97
N GLU A 155 -22.03 -1.74 -13.18
CA GLU A 155 -22.16 -0.37 -13.68
C GLU A 155 -20.89 0.07 -14.42
N ILE A 156 -19.72 -0.19 -13.82
CA ILE A 156 -18.42 0.06 -14.43
C ILE A 156 -18.32 -0.67 -15.78
N LYS A 157 -18.76 -1.93 -15.84
CA LYS A 157 -18.79 -2.70 -17.09
C LYS A 157 -19.70 -2.08 -18.16
N LYS A 158 -20.87 -1.56 -17.77
CA LYS A 158 -21.80 -0.90 -18.70
C LYS A 158 -21.21 0.38 -19.29
N GLN A 159 -20.44 1.14 -18.50
CA GLN A 159 -19.79 2.37 -18.96
C GLN A 159 -18.60 2.09 -19.89
N ILE A 160 -17.85 1.02 -19.66
CA ILE A 160 -16.70 0.64 -20.51
C ILE A 160 -17.16 0.01 -21.84
N TYR A 161 -18.26 -0.75 -21.84
CA TYR A 161 -18.81 -1.38 -23.04
C TYR A 161 -20.27 -0.94 -23.32
N PRO A 162 -20.50 0.32 -23.69
CA PRO A 162 -21.86 0.83 -23.84
C PRO A 162 -22.62 0.25 -25.04
N ASN A 163 -21.95 -0.35 -26.05
CA ASN A 163 -22.56 -0.61 -27.36
C ASN A 163 -22.35 -2.00 -28.00
N THR A 164 -21.76 -2.99 -27.33
CA THR A 164 -21.55 -4.33 -27.97
C THR A 164 -22.80 -5.23 -27.99
N TRP A 165 -23.88 -4.84 -27.33
CA TRP A 165 -25.15 -5.58 -27.34
C TRP A 165 -26.05 -5.24 -28.54
N ARG A 166 -26.05 -3.99 -29.04
CA ARG A 166 -26.82 -3.62 -30.25
C ARG A 166 -26.28 -4.31 -31.51
N ALA A 167 -24.95 -4.40 -31.66
CA ALA A 167 -24.34 -5.01 -32.85
C ALA A 167 -24.63 -6.52 -33.02
N ARG A 168 -24.79 -7.27 -31.91
CA ARG A 168 -25.12 -8.71 -31.97
C ARG A 168 -26.60 -8.99 -32.24
N GLY A 169 -27.50 -8.07 -31.86
CA GLY A 169 -28.93 -8.17 -32.18
C GLY A 169 -29.20 -7.98 -33.68
N PHE A 170 -28.51 -7.03 -34.33
CA PHE A 170 -28.66 -6.77 -35.76
C PHE A 170 -28.11 -7.91 -36.64
N ARG A 171 -26.97 -8.52 -36.27
CA ARG A 171 -26.41 -9.66 -37.03
C ARG A 171 -27.29 -10.90 -37.06
N ARG A 172 -28.09 -11.16 -36.01
CA ARG A 172 -29.02 -12.31 -35.97
C ARG A 172 -30.30 -12.07 -36.79
N LYS A 173 -30.70 -10.82 -37.01
CA LYS A 173 -31.81 -10.48 -37.92
C LYS A 173 -31.39 -10.58 -39.38
N ALA A 174 -30.22 -10.03 -39.73
CA ALA A 174 -29.69 -10.09 -41.10
C ALA A 174 -29.40 -11.53 -41.60
N LEU A 175 -29.07 -12.47 -40.72
CA LEU A 175 -28.85 -13.89 -41.07
C LEU A 175 -30.14 -14.73 -41.13
N LYS A 176 -31.30 -14.17 -40.77
CA LYS A 176 -32.61 -14.83 -40.90
C LYS A 176 -33.43 -14.29 -42.07
N GLU A 177 -33.00 -13.18 -42.68
CA GLU A 177 -33.73 -12.44 -43.71
C GLU A 177 -32.98 -12.42 -45.06
N GLY A 178 -31.89 -13.18 -45.21
CA GLY A 178 -31.17 -13.41 -46.47
C GLY A 178 -30.89 -14.88 -46.67
#